data_AF-A0A5P9XQ03-F1
#
_entry.id   AF-A0A5P9XQ03-F1
#
_cell.length_a   1.000
_cell.length_b   1.000
_cell.length_c   1.000
_cell.angle_alpha   90.00
_cell.angle_beta   90.00
_cell.angle_gamma   90.00
#
_symmetry.space_group_name_H-M   'P 1'
#
loop_
_entity.id
_entity.type
_entity.pdbx_description
1 polymer ?
#
loop_
_entity_poly.entity_id
_entity_poly.type
_entity_poly.pdbx_seq_one_letter_code
_entity_poly.pdbx_strand_id
1 'polypeptide(L)'
;MHVYTEPYAGTAPIVQLIQSARKEVNLEVYFLSDRKILNALKAANERGVKVRIILEKKPYKMPAWKISREMREAQATGAAVQWAPYRFTSHGSYWAFDHALCHL
;
A
#
# COMPACT_ATOMS: atom_id res chain seq x y z
N MET A 1 -15.75 5.81 -17.84
CA MET A 1 -15.74 5.08 -16.56
C MET A 1 -15.26 3.67 -16.84
N HIS A 2 -14.12 3.27 -16.29
CA HIS A 2 -13.58 1.92 -16.48
C HIS A 2 -13.92 1.07 -15.25
N VAL A 3 -14.51 -0.11 -15.48
CA VAL A 3 -14.76 -1.11 -14.43
C VAL A 3 -13.77 -2.25 -14.64
N TYR A 4 -13.03 -2.57 -13.60
CA TYR A 4 -12.09 -3.68 -13.57
C TYR A 4 -12.64 -4.75 -12.61
N THR A 5 -12.63 -6.01 -13.03
CA THR A 5 -13.16 -7.13 -12.24
C THR A 5 -12.05 -8.09 -11.87
N GLU A 6 -11.89 -8.34 -10.56
CA GLU A 6 -10.96 -9.34 -10.06
C GLU A 6 -11.53 -10.77 -10.20
N PRO A 7 -10.68 -11.79 -10.41
CA PRO A 7 -9.21 -11.70 -10.51
C PRO A 7 -8.70 -11.40 -11.93
N TYR A 8 -9.60 -11.24 -12.91
CA TYR A 8 -9.24 -11.16 -14.34
C TYR A 8 -8.39 -9.93 -14.68
N ALA A 9 -8.70 -8.78 -14.08
CA ALA A 9 -7.93 -7.55 -14.30
C ALA A 9 -6.54 -7.62 -13.64
N GLY A 10 -6.45 -8.28 -12.48
CA GLY A 10 -5.24 -8.43 -11.70
C GLY A 10 -4.66 -7.08 -11.30
N THR A 11 -3.33 -7.01 -11.15
CA THR A 11 -2.67 -5.78 -10.66
C THR A 11 -2.46 -4.71 -11.72
N ALA A 12 -2.76 -4.98 -12.99
CA ALA A 12 -2.49 -4.05 -14.09
C ALA A 12 -3.16 -2.68 -13.93
N PRO A 13 -4.44 -2.57 -13.52
CA PRO A 13 -5.08 -1.26 -13.34
C PRO A 13 -4.42 -0.43 -12.24
N ILE A 14 -4.03 -1.06 -11.12
CA ILE A 14 -3.36 -0.40 -10.01
C ILE A 14 -1.96 0.09 -10.43
N VAL A 15 -1.21 -0.75 -11.14
CA VAL A 15 0.12 -0.38 -11.68
C VAL A 15 0.00 0.81 -12.64
N GLN A 16 -0.98 0.80 -13.54
CA GLN A 16 -1.21 1.90 -14.48
C GLN A 16 -1.57 3.20 -13.77
N LEU A 17 -2.38 3.14 -12.71
CA LEU A 17 -2.72 4.31 -11.89
C LEU A 17 -1.48 4.90 -11.21
N ILE A 18 -0.61 4.07 -10.64
CA ILE A 18 0.64 4.52 -10.02
C ILE A 18 1.60 5.11 -11.07
N GLN A 19 1.63 4.52 -12.28
CA GLN A 19 2.44 5.03 -13.38
C GLN A 19 1.94 6.37 -13.92
N SER A 20 0.62 6.61 -13.91
CA SER A 20 0.02 7.86 -14.37
C SER A 20 0.07 8.99 -13.34
N ALA A 21 0.30 8.69 -12.05
CA ALA A 21 0.44 9.69 -11.01
C ALA A 21 1.57 10.70 -11.31
N ARG A 22 1.29 11.98 -11.06
CA ARG A 22 2.21 13.11 -11.35
C ARG A 22 2.70 13.86 -10.11
N LYS A 23 1.91 13.92 -9.04
CA LYS A 23 2.22 14.73 -7.84
C LYS A 23 2.44 13.86 -6.61
N GLU A 24 1.48 12.98 -6.31
CA GLU A 24 1.59 12.09 -5.16
C GLU A 24 0.86 10.76 -5.36
N VAL A 25 1.24 9.78 -4.56
CA VAL A 25 0.56 8.49 -4.39
C VAL A 25 0.45 8.25 -2.89
N ASN A 26 -0.79 8.16 -2.39
CA ASN A 26 -1.09 7.79 -1.02
C ASN A 26 -1.65 6.38 -1.02
N LEU A 27 -0.93 5.45 -0.39
CA LEU A 27 -1.31 4.06 -0.31
C LEU A 27 -1.54 3.67 1.14
N GLU A 28 -2.76 3.24 1.44
CA GLU A 28 -3.11 2.53 2.65
C GLU A 28 -3.45 1.09 2.24
N VAL A 29 -2.79 0.10 2.85
CA VAL A 29 -2.97 -1.29 2.42
C VAL A 29 -2.71 -2.26 3.56
N TYR A 30 -3.55 -3.30 3.64
CA TYR A 30 -3.43 -4.35 4.63
C TYR A 30 -2.26 -5.32 4.38
N PHE A 31 -2.00 -5.63 3.10
CA PHE A 31 -0.86 -6.42 2.63
C PHE A 31 -0.22 -5.81 1.39
N LEU A 32 1.09 -5.63 1.40
CA LEU A 32 1.89 -5.10 0.31
C LEU A 32 3.03 -6.08 -0.06
N SER A 33 2.70 -7.10 -0.85
CA SER A 33 3.69 -8.09 -1.30
C SER A 33 3.80 -8.25 -2.81
N ASP A 34 2.94 -7.58 -3.60
CA ASP A 34 2.99 -7.70 -5.06
C ASP A 34 4.19 -6.92 -5.62
N ARG A 35 5.09 -7.64 -6.30
CA ARG A 35 6.33 -7.07 -6.85
C ARG A 35 6.08 -6.03 -7.94
N LYS A 36 5.02 -6.17 -8.74
CA LYS A 36 4.70 -5.21 -9.80
C LYS A 36 4.26 -3.89 -9.18
N ILE A 37 3.45 -3.94 -8.12
CA ILE A 37 3.02 -2.75 -7.37
C ILE A 37 4.22 -2.08 -6.68
N LEU A 38 5.05 -2.83 -5.96
CA LEU A 38 6.27 -2.30 -5.32
C LEU A 38 7.20 -1.62 -6.32
N ASN A 39 7.44 -2.24 -7.47
CA ASN A 39 8.26 -1.65 -8.53
C ASN A 39 7.63 -0.37 -9.11
N ALA A 40 6.30 -0.33 -9.28
CA ALA A 40 5.61 0.86 -9.76
C ALA A 40 5.73 2.02 -8.76
N LEU A 41 5.60 1.75 -7.46
CA LEU A 41 5.78 2.74 -6.38
C LEU A 41 7.21 3.28 -6.37
N LYS A 42 8.22 2.39 -6.47
CA LYS A 42 9.62 2.78 -6.58
C LYS A 42 9.85 3.69 -7.78
N ALA A 43 9.36 3.30 -8.96
CA ALA A 43 9.49 4.10 -10.16
C ALA A 43 8.75 5.45 -10.04
N ALA A 44 7.61 5.52 -9.34
CA ALA A 44 6.92 6.78 -9.07
C ALA A 44 7.77 7.70 -8.19
N ASN A 45 8.34 7.17 -7.11
CA ASN A 45 9.22 7.91 -6.23
C ASN A 45 10.47 8.43 -6.96
N GLU A 46 11.08 7.60 -7.82
CA GLU A 46 12.24 8.00 -8.67
C GLU A 46 11.90 9.11 -9.68
N ARG A 47 10.65 9.20 -10.14
CA ARG A 47 10.17 10.32 -10.97
C ARG A 47 9.93 11.61 -10.18
N GLY A 48 10.11 11.59 -8.85
CA GLY A 48 9.83 12.72 -7.96
C GLY A 48 8.38 12.82 -7.49
N VAL A 49 7.55 11.80 -7.75
CA VAL A 49 6.18 11.71 -7.20
C VAL A 49 6.28 11.43 -5.70
N LYS A 50 5.56 12.19 -4.87
CA LYS A 50 5.57 11.99 -3.42
C LYS A 50 4.78 10.73 -3.05
N VAL A 51 5.47 9.67 -2.66
CA VAL A 51 4.84 8.39 -2.27
C VAL A 51 4.78 8.26 -0.74
N ARG A 52 3.58 8.00 -0.21
CA ARG A 52 3.33 7.76 1.22
C ARG A 52 2.59 6.44 1.39
N ILE A 53 3.07 5.60 2.30
CA ILE A 53 2.53 4.25 2.52
C ILE A 53 2.20 4.05 4.01
N ILE A 54 0.99 3.57 4.28
CA ILE A 54 0.56 3.10 5.59
C ILE A 54 0.35 1.58 5.52
N LEU A 55 1.01 0.85 6.42
CA LEU A 55 0.93 -0.61 6.54
C LEU A 55 0.28 -1.04 7.86
N GLU A 56 -0.37 -2.21 7.85
CA GLU A 56 -0.87 -2.85 9.08
C GLU A 56 0.28 -3.54 9.84
N LYS A 57 0.38 -3.27 11.15
CA LYS A 57 1.42 -3.84 12.04
C LYS A 57 1.03 -5.23 12.57
N LYS A 58 -0.26 -5.56 12.58
CA LYS A 58 -0.79 -6.83 13.10
C LYS A 58 -1.74 -7.53 12.12
N PRO A 59 -1.28 -7.86 10.90
CA PRO A 59 -2.16 -8.55 9.97
C PRO A 59 -2.44 -9.98 10.42
N TYR A 60 -3.63 -10.46 10.08
CA TYR A 60 -4.18 -11.72 10.54
C TYR A 60 -3.28 -12.90 10.15
N LYS A 61 -2.81 -13.63 11.18
CA LYS A 61 -1.95 -14.81 11.03
C LYS A 61 -0.62 -14.56 10.29
N MET A 62 -0.13 -13.33 10.22
CA MET A 62 1.18 -13.05 9.62
C MET A 62 2.29 -13.14 10.69
N PRO A 63 3.35 -13.95 10.48
CA PRO A 63 4.46 -14.02 11.42
C PRO A 63 5.31 -12.74 11.39
N ALA A 64 5.94 -12.42 12.52
CA ALA A 64 6.72 -11.19 12.70
C ALA A 64 7.82 -10.98 11.65
N TRP A 65 8.49 -12.05 11.20
CA TRP A 65 9.52 -11.94 10.16
C TRP A 65 8.96 -11.45 8.82
N LYS A 66 7.71 -11.81 8.49
CA LYS A 66 7.03 -11.41 7.25
C LYS A 66 6.53 -9.96 7.35
N ILE A 67 6.02 -9.55 8.52
CA ILE A 67 5.70 -8.14 8.83
C ILE A 67 6.96 -7.27 8.64
N SER A 68 8.08 -7.69 9.22
CA SER A 68 9.35 -6.98 9.08
C SER A 68 9.86 -6.97 7.64
N ARG A 69 9.62 -8.03 6.86
CA ARG A 69 9.99 -8.07 5.44
C ARG A 69 9.16 -7.10 4.61
N GLU A 70 7.85 -7.07 4.81
CA GLU A 70 6.92 -6.17 4.13
C GLU A 70 7.28 -4.69 4.37
N MET A 71 7.57 -4.32 5.62
CA MET A 71 8.06 -2.98 5.94
C MET A 71 9.36 -2.64 5.20
N ARG A 72 10.33 -3.57 5.16
CA ARG A 72 11.59 -3.36 4.43
C ARG A 72 11.37 -3.21 2.92
N GLU A 73 10.51 -4.04 2.34
CA GLU A 73 10.19 -3.99 0.91
C GLU A 73 9.50 -2.67 0.54
N ALA A 74 8.57 -2.20 1.38
CA ALA A 74 7.95 -0.90 1.21
C ALA A 74 8.97 0.25 1.33
N GLN A 75 9.85 0.22 2.34
CA GLN A 75 10.91 1.22 2.52
C GLN A 75 11.90 1.24 1.35
N ALA A 76 12.22 0.08 0.77
CA ALA A 76 13.11 -0.04 -0.37
C ALA A 76 12.59 0.63 -1.65
N THR A 77 11.31 1.02 -1.70
CA THR A 77 10.77 1.86 -2.78
C THR A 77 11.23 3.33 -2.70
N GLY A 78 11.77 3.75 -1.55
CA GLY A 78 12.09 5.15 -1.26
C GLY A 78 10.90 5.99 -0.78
N ALA A 79 9.71 5.38 -0.66
CA ALA A 79 8.53 6.03 -0.11
C ALA A 79 8.65 6.34 1.39
N ALA A 80 7.88 7.32 1.86
CA ALA A 80 7.67 7.53 3.28
C ALA A 80 6.70 6.47 3.81
N VAL A 81 7.20 5.52 4.63
CA VAL A 81 6.40 4.38 5.12
C VAL A 81 6.18 4.50 6.63
N GLN A 82 4.93 4.30 7.06
CA GLN A 82 4.54 4.29 8.46
C GLN A 82 3.61 3.11 8.77
N TRP A 83 3.55 2.72 10.04
CA TRP A 83 2.51 1.81 10.51
C TRP A 83 1.21 2.57 10.69
N ALA A 84 0.08 1.87 10.49
CA ALA A 84 -1.24 2.37 10.85
C ALA A 84 -1.25 2.80 12.33
N PRO A 85 -1.72 4.02 12.63
CA PRO A 85 -1.89 4.47 14.00
C PRO A 85 -2.79 3.51 14.79
N TYR A 86 -2.50 3.32 16.08
CA TYR A 86 -3.21 2.33 16.92
C TYR A 86 -4.75 2.47 16.88
N ARG A 87 -5.28 3.71 16.82
CA ARG A 87 -6.72 4.01 16.70
C ARG A 87 -7.42 3.39 15.47
N PHE A 88 -6.63 3.03 14.45
CA PHE A 88 -7.09 2.43 13.20
C PHE A 88 -6.77 0.94 13.09
N THR A 89 -6.19 0.34 14.14
CA THR A 89 -5.85 -1.09 14.15
C THR A 89 -6.84 -1.86 15.02
N SER A 90 -7.22 -3.06 14.60
CA SER A 90 -8.10 -3.92 15.40
C SER A 90 -7.35 -4.54 16.60
N HIS A 91 -7.99 -4.62 17.76
CA HIS A 91 -7.40 -5.17 18.99
C HIS A 91 -8.44 -5.70 19.98
N GLY A 92 -8.25 -6.94 20.46
CA GLY A 92 -9.18 -7.59 21.38
C GLY A 92 -10.56 -7.76 20.72
N SER A 93 -11.60 -7.21 21.35
CA SER A 93 -12.97 -7.17 20.80
C SER A 93 -13.24 -5.92 19.94
N TYR A 94 -12.28 -5.00 19.80
CA TYR A 94 -12.42 -3.78 19.02
C TYR A 94 -11.96 -4.00 17.58
N TRP A 95 -12.85 -3.70 16.64
CA TRP A 95 -12.59 -3.74 15.20
C TRP A 95 -12.53 -2.32 14.65
N ALA A 96 -11.43 -2.00 14.00
CA ALA A 96 -11.25 -0.75 13.27
C ALA A 96 -10.93 -1.06 11.82
N PHE A 97 -11.58 -0.33 10.92
CA PHE A 97 -11.33 -0.33 9.49
C PHE A 97 -11.10 1.12 9.10
N ASP A 98 -9.90 1.42 8.65
CA ASP A 98 -9.61 2.73 8.06
C ASP A 98 -10.10 2.73 6.61
N HIS A 99 -10.49 3.91 6.15
CA HIS A 99 -10.82 4.16 4.77
C HIS A 99 -10.21 5.50 4.40
N ALA A 100 -9.07 5.45 3.70
CA ALA A 100 -8.52 6.65 3.11
C ALA A 100 -9.40 7.14 1.94
N LEU A 101 -9.73 8.44 1.94
CA LEU A 101 -10.28 9.11 0.77
C LEU A 101 -9.21 9.16 -0.32
N CYS A 102 -9.45 8.48 -1.44
CA CYS A 102 -8.60 8.55 -2.62
C CYS A 102 -8.95 9.82 -3.42
N HIS A 103 -8.10 10.84 -3.33
CA HIS A 103 -8.18 12.01 -4.19
C HIS A 103 -7.35 11.71 -5.45
N LEU A 104 -8.02 11.49 -6.59
CA LEU A 104 -7.40 11.31 -7.91
C LEU A 104 -6.98 12.65 -8.51
#